data_AF-A0A7M3XP97-F1
#
_entry.id   AF-A0A7M3XP97-F1
#
_cell.length_a   1.000
_cell.length_b   1.000
_cell.length_c   1.000
_cell.angle_alpha   90.00
_cell.angle_beta   90.00
_cell.angle_gamma   90.00
#
_symmetry.space_group_name_H-M   'P 1'
#
loop_
_entity.id
_entity.type
_entity.pdbx_description
1 polymer ?
#
loop_
_entity_poly.entity_id
_entity_poly.type
_entity_poly.pdbx_seq_one_letter_code
_entity_poly.pdbx_strand_id
1 'polypeptide(L)'
;MSRYIVLGRFQPFHRGHEYLLNCAFEFAEEGEVVIAVGSASKGWESNNPWTLDERKAMIENWLTANNKVATIIGINDINDPPRWVKHAAKIHGEGVLVTSDEPTKMLYENDNFPVKFVELNNRESFEGWRVRQTLLMLSTVYDDDAVREVLAAAIPESVVNWLIEQDAIFRLSTMVSGVNVG
;
A
#
# COMPACT_ATOMS: atom_id res chain seq x y z
N MET A 1 -22.13 -12.00 -5.36
CA MET A 1 -20.75 -12.24 -4.87
C MET A 1 -20.38 -11.09 -3.96
N SER A 2 -19.77 -11.38 -2.82
CA SER A 2 -19.34 -10.36 -1.86
C SER A 2 -18.09 -9.65 -2.37
N ARG A 3 -18.03 -8.31 -2.24
CA ARG A 3 -16.85 -7.51 -2.59
C ARG A 3 -16.18 -6.99 -1.33
N TYR A 4 -14.87 -7.17 -1.22
CA TYR A 4 -14.05 -6.65 -0.13
C TYR A 4 -13.04 -5.64 -0.64
N ILE A 5 -12.95 -4.49 0.01
CA ILE A 5 -12.15 -3.36 -0.43
C ILE A 5 -11.03 -3.14 0.58
N VAL A 6 -9.77 -3.17 0.13
CA VAL A 6 -8.62 -2.73 0.93
C VAL A 6 -8.14 -1.40 0.38
N LEU A 7 -8.07 -0.39 1.24
CA LEU A 7 -7.70 0.97 0.90
C LEU A 7 -6.40 1.37 1.58
N GLY A 8 -5.46 1.88 0.80
CA GLY A 8 -4.17 2.31 1.31
C GLY A 8 -3.41 3.18 0.32
N ARG A 9 -2.37 3.87 0.79
CA ARG A 9 -1.46 4.61 -0.09
C ARG A 9 -0.42 3.71 -0.73
N PHE A 10 -0.07 2.59 -0.10
CA PHE A 10 0.93 1.62 -0.56
C PHE A 10 2.29 2.27 -0.90
N GLN A 11 2.85 3.06 0.02
CA GLN A 11 4.11 3.80 -0.14
C GLN A 11 5.23 3.28 0.79
N PRO A 12 5.81 2.09 0.59
CA PRO A 12 5.53 1.11 -0.49
C PRO A 12 4.47 0.09 -0.06
N PHE A 13 4.22 -0.92 -0.90
CA PHE A 13 3.58 -2.16 -0.44
C PHE A 13 4.48 -2.87 0.58
N HIS A 14 3.90 -3.41 1.66
CA HIS A 14 4.65 -3.97 2.79
C HIS A 14 3.82 -5.02 3.53
N ARG A 15 4.40 -5.73 4.50
CA ARG A 15 3.75 -6.88 5.17
C ARG A 15 2.44 -6.56 5.89
N GLY A 16 2.30 -5.34 6.41
CA GLY A 16 1.00 -4.86 6.92
C GLY A 16 -0.11 -4.86 5.86
N HIS A 17 0.20 -4.48 4.62
CA HIS A 17 -0.76 -4.52 3.50
C HIS A 17 -1.03 -5.95 3.03
N GLU A 18 0.01 -6.79 2.94
CA GLU A 18 -0.10 -8.22 2.65
C GLU A 18 -1.06 -8.91 3.63
N TYR A 19 -0.91 -8.66 4.92
CA TYR A 19 -1.79 -9.20 5.95
C TYR A 19 -3.25 -8.78 5.75
N LEU A 20 -3.51 -7.47 5.56
CA LEU A 20 -4.85 -6.95 5.30
C LEU A 20 -5.49 -7.57 4.05
N LEU A 21 -4.72 -7.71 2.97
CA LEU A 21 -5.19 -8.31 1.74
C LEU A 21 -5.49 -9.79 1.92
N ASN A 22 -4.63 -10.54 2.62
CA ASN A 22 -4.89 -11.95 2.91
C ASN A 22 -6.20 -12.13 3.69
N CYS A 23 -6.46 -11.31 4.71
CA CYS A 23 -7.76 -11.30 5.39
C CYS A 23 -8.92 -10.98 4.44
N ALA A 24 -8.75 -9.99 3.56
CA ALA A 24 -9.79 -9.64 2.57
C ALA A 24 -10.08 -10.79 1.61
N PHE A 25 -9.05 -11.52 1.14
CA PHE A 25 -9.23 -12.72 0.31
C PHE A 25 -9.91 -13.86 1.07
N GLU A 26 -9.55 -14.08 2.33
CA GLU A 26 -10.24 -15.06 3.18
C GLU A 26 -11.72 -14.73 3.36
N PHE A 27 -12.06 -13.45 3.58
CA PHE A 27 -13.44 -13.03 3.70
C PHE A 27 -14.23 -13.07 2.39
N ALA A 28 -13.54 -12.86 1.27
CA ALA A 28 -14.15 -12.88 -0.06
C ALA A 28 -14.57 -14.30 -0.46
N GLU A 29 -13.84 -15.33 -0.06
CA GLU A 29 -13.98 -16.69 -0.58
C GLU A 29 -13.91 -16.68 -2.12
N GLU A 30 -15.03 -16.90 -2.81
CA GLU A 30 -15.16 -16.81 -4.28
C GLU A 30 -15.57 -15.41 -4.78
N GLY A 31 -15.60 -14.43 -3.88
CA GLY A 31 -15.93 -13.04 -4.14
C GLY A 31 -14.82 -12.23 -4.78
N GLU A 32 -15.04 -10.92 -4.89
CA GLU A 32 -14.07 -9.99 -5.48
C GLU A 32 -13.30 -9.25 -4.39
N VAL A 33 -11.98 -9.13 -4.56
CA VAL A 33 -11.14 -8.20 -3.80
C VAL A 33 -10.79 -6.99 -4.68
N VAL A 34 -11.05 -5.80 -4.15
CA VAL A 34 -10.68 -4.52 -4.77
C VAL A 34 -9.57 -3.87 -3.93
N ILE A 35 -8.48 -3.53 -4.58
CA ILE A 35 -7.33 -2.83 -3.99
C ILE A 35 -7.40 -1.37 -4.43
N ALA A 36 -7.81 -0.49 -3.51
CA ALA A 36 -7.95 0.93 -3.75
C ALA A 36 -6.68 1.67 -3.34
N VAL A 37 -5.93 2.14 -4.33
CA VAL A 37 -4.70 2.92 -4.14
C VAL A 37 -5.04 4.40 -3.99
N GLY A 38 -5.08 4.87 -2.74
CA GLY A 38 -5.31 6.27 -2.39
C GLY A 38 -4.13 7.18 -2.76
N SER A 39 -4.37 8.50 -2.76
CA SER A 39 -3.40 9.50 -3.22
C SER A 39 -2.82 9.13 -4.60
N ALA A 40 -3.68 8.71 -5.54
CA ALA A 40 -3.25 8.17 -6.84
C ALA A 40 -2.43 9.17 -7.67
N SER A 41 -2.74 10.47 -7.60
CA SER A 41 -1.99 11.53 -8.28
C SER A 41 -0.61 11.82 -7.68
N LYS A 42 -0.24 11.20 -6.55
CA LYS A 42 1.03 11.41 -5.86
C LYS A 42 2.12 10.46 -6.36
N GLY A 43 3.34 10.97 -6.38
CA GLY A 43 4.57 10.29 -6.78
C GLY A 43 5.73 11.28 -6.70
N TRP A 44 6.98 10.80 -6.68
CA TRP A 44 8.18 11.65 -6.68
C TRP A 44 8.27 12.67 -5.53
N GLU A 45 7.65 12.38 -4.38
CA GLU A 45 7.74 13.18 -3.16
C GLU A 45 8.32 12.32 -2.02
N SER A 46 9.03 12.90 -1.04
CA SER A 46 9.60 12.13 0.09
C SER A 46 8.58 11.27 0.86
N ASN A 47 7.34 11.77 0.97
CA ASN A 47 6.23 11.05 1.59
C ASN A 47 5.45 10.16 0.62
N ASN A 48 5.55 10.39 -0.69
CA ASN A 48 4.93 9.63 -1.77
C ASN A 48 5.95 9.33 -2.89
N PRO A 49 6.99 8.51 -2.61
CA PRO A 49 8.11 8.39 -3.53
C PRO A 49 7.78 7.56 -4.78
N TRP A 50 6.73 6.73 -4.73
CA TRP A 50 6.28 5.90 -5.84
C TRP A 50 4.97 6.42 -6.45
N THR A 51 4.89 6.44 -7.77
CA THR A 51 3.71 6.82 -8.55
C THR A 51 2.58 5.78 -8.41
N LEU A 52 1.39 6.04 -8.95
CA LEU A 52 0.33 5.04 -8.99
C LEU A 52 0.78 3.75 -9.71
N ASP A 53 1.42 3.88 -10.86
CA ASP A 53 1.79 2.72 -11.69
C ASP A 53 2.86 1.86 -11.02
N GLU A 54 3.81 2.49 -10.33
CA GLU A 54 4.82 1.77 -9.55
C GLU A 54 4.21 1.03 -8.36
N ARG A 55 3.26 1.67 -7.67
CA ARG A 55 2.54 1.02 -6.57
C ARG A 55 1.68 -0.15 -7.06
N LYS A 56 1.04 0.00 -8.23
CA LYS A 56 0.34 -1.09 -8.90
C LYS A 56 1.29 -2.23 -9.25
N ALA A 57 2.44 -1.94 -9.85
CA ALA A 57 3.43 -2.95 -10.19
C ALA A 57 3.92 -3.74 -8.96
N MET A 58 4.17 -3.07 -7.82
CA MET A 58 4.48 -3.76 -6.56
C MET A 58 3.35 -4.72 -6.13
N ILE A 59 2.11 -4.24 -6.16
CA ILE A 59 0.93 -5.04 -5.78
C ILE A 59 0.74 -6.21 -6.75
N GLU A 60 0.87 -5.99 -8.06
CA GLU A 60 0.73 -7.00 -9.12
C GLU A 60 1.80 -8.08 -9.01
N ASN A 61 3.05 -7.70 -8.71
CA ASN A 61 4.13 -8.66 -8.43
C ASN A 61 3.80 -9.53 -7.20
N TRP A 62 3.25 -8.95 -6.14
CA TRP A 62 2.80 -9.70 -4.97
C TRP A 62 1.60 -10.61 -5.27
N LEU A 63 0.59 -10.13 -5.99
CA LEU A 63 -0.57 -10.92 -6.40
C LEU A 63 -0.14 -12.13 -7.25
N THR A 64 0.72 -11.90 -8.24
CA THR A 64 1.25 -12.94 -9.14
C THR A 64 2.03 -13.99 -8.35
N ALA A 65 2.96 -13.57 -7.49
CA ALA A 65 3.75 -14.48 -6.65
C ALA A 65 2.90 -15.35 -5.71
N ASN A 66 1.70 -14.90 -5.35
CA ASN A 66 0.79 -15.59 -4.45
C ASN A 66 -0.42 -16.25 -5.16
N ASN A 67 -0.43 -16.29 -6.49
CA ASN A 67 -1.54 -16.80 -7.31
C ASN A 67 -2.90 -16.18 -6.94
N LYS A 68 -2.93 -14.87 -6.71
CA LYS A 68 -4.15 -14.12 -6.35
C LYS A 68 -4.56 -13.19 -7.48
N VAL A 69 -5.87 -12.95 -7.59
CA VAL A 69 -6.45 -12.04 -8.59
C VAL A 69 -7.30 -11.00 -7.86
N ALA A 70 -7.06 -9.73 -8.15
CA ALA A 70 -7.82 -8.62 -7.57
C ALA A 70 -7.91 -7.45 -8.57
N THR A 71 -8.94 -6.63 -8.41
CA THR A 71 -9.10 -5.39 -9.17
C THR A 71 -8.31 -4.27 -8.50
N ILE A 72 -7.37 -3.63 -9.20
CA ILE A 72 -6.57 -2.52 -8.66
C ILE A 72 -7.00 -1.19 -9.28
N ILE A 73 -7.40 -0.24 -8.44
CA ILE A 73 -7.89 1.08 -8.87
C ILE A 73 -7.15 2.21 -8.13
N GLY A 74 -7.01 3.35 -8.80
CA GLY A 74 -6.46 4.57 -8.20
C GLY A 74 -7.55 5.53 -7.76
N ILE A 75 -7.41 6.12 -6.57
CA ILE A 75 -8.30 7.15 -6.06
C ILE A 75 -7.48 8.42 -5.80
N ASN A 76 -7.80 9.48 -6.51
CA ASN A 76 -7.22 10.81 -6.27
C ASN A 76 -7.81 11.40 -5.00
N ASP A 77 -6.96 12.08 -4.23
CA ASP A 77 -7.41 12.84 -3.06
C ASP A 77 -8.31 14.00 -3.48
N ILE A 78 -9.25 14.36 -2.61
CA ILE A 78 -10.07 15.56 -2.74
C ILE A 78 -9.86 16.45 -1.54
N ASN A 79 -9.91 17.77 -1.74
CA ASN A 79 -9.80 18.76 -0.66
C ASN A 79 -11.14 18.95 0.08
N ASP A 80 -11.87 17.86 0.34
CA ASP A 80 -13.18 17.88 1.00
C ASP A 80 -13.33 16.61 1.87
N PRO A 81 -12.74 16.60 3.08
CA PRO A 81 -12.75 15.43 3.97
C PRO A 81 -14.15 14.87 4.26
N PRO A 82 -15.19 15.69 4.52
CA PRO A 82 -16.57 15.19 4.71
C PRO A 82 -17.13 14.39 3.54
N ARG A 83 -16.65 14.60 2.32
CA ARG A 83 -17.15 13.90 1.12
C ARG A 83 -16.21 12.82 0.61
N TRP A 84 -15.10 12.58 1.29
CA TRP A 84 -14.07 11.68 0.80
C TRP A 84 -14.57 10.23 0.66
N VAL A 85 -15.35 9.71 1.61
CA VAL A 85 -15.92 8.34 1.51
C VAL A 85 -16.85 8.23 0.30
N LYS A 86 -17.77 9.17 0.11
CA LYS A 86 -18.66 9.19 -1.07
C LYS A 86 -17.91 9.30 -2.38
N HIS A 87 -16.81 10.04 -2.40
CA HIS A 87 -15.93 10.13 -3.57
C HIS A 87 -15.22 8.79 -3.83
N ALA A 88 -14.61 8.20 -2.80
CA ALA A 88 -13.93 6.92 -2.90
C ALA A 88 -14.89 5.79 -3.33
N ALA A 89 -16.09 5.73 -2.73
CA ALA A 89 -17.11 4.72 -3.01
C ALA A 89 -17.67 4.79 -4.44
N LYS A 90 -17.67 5.96 -5.08
CA LYS A 90 -17.99 6.07 -6.52
C LYS A 90 -16.97 5.38 -7.42
N ILE A 91 -15.75 5.15 -6.92
CA ILE A 91 -14.64 4.59 -7.68
C ILE A 91 -14.43 3.11 -7.32
N HIS A 92 -14.32 2.78 -6.02
CA HIS A 92 -14.17 1.39 -5.57
C HIS A 92 -15.48 0.60 -5.52
N GLY A 93 -16.62 1.28 -5.64
CA GLY A 93 -17.95 0.68 -5.64
C GLY A 93 -18.41 0.22 -4.25
N GLU A 94 -19.58 -0.41 -4.23
CA GLU A 94 -20.19 -0.96 -3.02
C GLU A 94 -19.49 -2.25 -2.57
N GLY A 95 -19.42 -2.49 -1.27
CA GLY A 95 -18.78 -3.68 -0.69
C GLY A 95 -18.56 -3.53 0.81
N VAL A 96 -17.59 -4.27 1.32
CA VAL A 96 -17.15 -4.18 2.73
C VAL A 96 -15.71 -3.69 2.76
N LEU A 97 -15.46 -2.59 3.45
CA LEU A 97 -14.10 -2.11 3.66
C LEU A 97 -13.39 -3.01 4.67
N VAL A 98 -12.19 -3.46 4.34
CA VAL A 98 -11.29 -4.17 5.25
C VAL A 98 -10.17 -3.20 5.64
N THR A 99 -10.03 -2.90 6.92
CA THR A 99 -9.02 -1.95 7.41
C THR A 99 -8.55 -2.31 8.82
N SER A 100 -7.32 -1.94 9.13
CA SER A 100 -6.73 -1.95 10.47
C SER A 100 -6.51 -0.55 11.05
N ASP A 101 -6.91 0.47 10.30
CA ASP A 101 -6.72 1.87 10.66
C ASP A 101 -8.00 2.44 11.29
N GLU A 102 -7.94 2.72 12.59
CA GLU A 102 -9.09 3.21 13.37
C GLU A 102 -9.69 4.52 12.79
N PRO A 103 -8.89 5.54 12.42
CA PRO A 103 -9.42 6.73 11.75
C PRO A 103 -10.17 6.40 10.45
N THR A 104 -9.62 5.52 9.61
CA THR A 104 -10.28 5.10 8.37
C THR A 104 -11.57 4.34 8.64
N LYS A 105 -11.57 3.42 9.62
CA LYS A 105 -12.79 2.71 10.06
C LYS A 105 -13.87 3.70 10.48
N MET A 106 -13.56 4.60 11.41
CA MET A 106 -14.51 5.61 11.90
C MET A 106 -15.05 6.47 10.77
N LEU A 107 -14.18 6.86 9.83
CA LEU A 107 -14.58 7.68 8.68
C LEU A 107 -15.60 6.96 7.79
N TYR A 108 -15.42 5.67 7.51
CA TYR A 108 -16.35 4.88 6.70
C TYR A 108 -17.63 4.50 7.43
N GLU A 109 -17.54 4.13 8.71
CA GLU A 109 -18.71 3.81 9.55
C GLU A 109 -19.62 5.03 9.70
N ASN A 110 -19.05 6.24 9.82
CA ASN A 110 -19.82 7.50 9.87
C ASN A 110 -20.64 7.77 8.59
N ASP A 111 -20.25 7.21 7.45
CA ASP A 111 -21.00 7.29 6.19
C ASP A 111 -21.89 6.04 5.96
N ASN A 112 -22.07 5.20 6.99
CA ASN A 112 -22.82 3.95 6.98
C ASN A 112 -22.27 2.89 6.00
N PHE A 113 -20.98 2.95 5.68
CA PHE A 113 -20.34 1.95 4.83
C PHE A 113 -19.97 0.71 5.66
N PRO A 114 -20.22 -0.53 5.19
CA PRO A 114 -19.85 -1.74 5.93
C PRO A 114 -18.33 -1.85 6.12
N VAL A 115 -17.88 -2.09 7.35
CA VAL A 115 -16.45 -2.24 7.69
C VAL A 115 -16.18 -3.56 8.41
N LYS A 116 -15.11 -4.25 8.00
CA LYS A 116 -14.43 -5.28 8.78
C LYS A 116 -13.11 -4.72 9.30
N PHE A 117 -13.05 -4.55 10.61
CA PHE A 117 -11.82 -4.17 11.28
C PHE A 117 -10.93 -5.39 11.50
N VAL A 118 -9.63 -5.26 11.21
CA VAL A 118 -8.63 -6.32 11.40
C VAL A 118 -7.53 -5.79 12.29
N GLU A 119 -7.24 -6.49 13.38
CA GLU A 119 -6.13 -6.14 14.26
C GLU A 119 -4.79 -6.49 13.60
N LEU A 120 -3.93 -5.50 13.40
CA LEU A 120 -2.56 -5.71 12.93
C LEU A 120 -1.63 -5.98 14.12
N ASN A 121 -1.15 -7.22 14.22
CA ASN A 121 -0.01 -7.53 15.07
C ASN A 121 1.24 -6.79 14.55
N ASN A 122 2.06 -6.25 15.45
CA ASN A 122 3.25 -5.45 15.14
C ASN A 122 2.96 -4.23 14.23
N ARG A 123 1.82 -3.55 14.44
CA ARG A 123 1.47 -2.33 13.69
C ARG A 123 2.61 -1.32 13.65
N GLU A 124 3.32 -1.14 14.77
CA GLU A 124 4.48 -0.28 14.86
C GLU A 124 5.62 -0.65 13.91
N SER A 125 5.77 -1.90 13.47
CA SER A 125 6.84 -2.27 12.52
C SER A 125 6.41 -2.15 11.06
N PHE A 126 5.10 -2.09 10.80
CA PHE A 126 4.52 -2.13 9.46
C PHE A 126 3.83 -0.83 9.07
N GLU A 127 4.42 0.30 9.49
CA GLU A 127 4.00 1.63 9.04
C GLU A 127 4.86 2.07 7.86
N GLY A 128 4.23 2.55 6.80
CA GLY A 128 4.95 2.97 5.58
C GLY A 128 6.07 3.98 5.85
N TRP A 129 5.95 4.86 6.84
CA TRP A 129 7.04 5.79 7.19
C TRP A 129 8.27 5.07 7.76
N ARG A 130 8.10 4.04 8.61
CA ARG A 130 9.21 3.23 9.12
C ARG A 130 9.84 2.38 8.03
N VAL A 131 9.01 1.79 7.17
CA VAL A 131 9.50 1.04 5.99
C VAL A 131 10.36 1.94 5.12
N ARG A 132 9.93 3.20 4.86
CA ARG A 132 10.74 4.17 4.12
C ARG A 132 12.04 4.55 4.84
N GLN A 133 12.04 4.67 6.17
CA GLN A 133 13.28 4.90 6.93
C GLN A 133 14.27 3.73 6.80
N THR A 134 13.80 2.49 6.90
CA THR A 134 14.66 1.31 6.68
C THR A 134 15.24 1.31 5.27
N LEU A 135 14.43 1.61 4.24
CA LEU A 135 14.89 1.73 2.86
C LEU A 135 15.96 2.82 2.71
N LEU A 136 15.78 3.98 3.34
CA LEU A 136 16.79 5.05 3.33
C LEU A 136 18.10 4.62 3.97
N MET A 137 18.06 3.91 5.11
CA MET A 137 19.25 3.37 5.76
C MET A 137 20.01 2.37 4.88
N LEU A 138 19.28 1.62 4.03
CA LEU A 138 19.86 0.65 3.11
C LEU A 138 20.28 1.26 1.76
N SER A 139 19.98 2.53 1.49
CA SER A 139 20.20 3.15 0.18
C SER A 139 21.68 3.26 -0.27
N THR A 140 22.62 3.03 0.64
CA THR A 140 24.06 3.01 0.36
C THR A 140 24.68 1.62 0.49
N VAL A 141 23.86 0.57 0.66
CA VAL A 141 24.30 -0.82 0.73
C VAL A 141 24.26 -1.38 -0.70
N TYR A 142 25.42 -1.77 -1.22
CA TYR A 142 25.59 -2.30 -2.59
C TYR A 142 25.57 -3.84 -2.66
N ASP A 143 24.99 -4.47 -1.64
CA ASP A 143 24.84 -5.92 -1.53
C ASP A 143 23.34 -6.26 -1.53
N ASP A 144 22.84 -6.71 -2.68
CA ASP A 144 21.43 -7.01 -2.88
C ASP A 144 20.95 -8.12 -1.94
N ASP A 145 21.79 -9.11 -1.61
CA ASP A 145 21.41 -10.22 -0.74
C ASP A 145 21.26 -9.72 0.71
N ALA A 146 22.16 -8.83 1.16
CA ALA A 146 22.03 -8.18 2.46
C ALA A 146 20.78 -7.29 2.52
N VAL A 147 20.49 -6.53 1.45
CA VAL A 147 19.27 -5.71 1.37
C VAL A 147 18.02 -6.59 1.44
N ARG A 148 18.01 -7.73 0.72
CA ARG A 148 16.91 -8.71 0.77
C ARG A 148 16.68 -9.23 2.17
N GLU A 149 17.74 -9.67 2.85
CA GLU A 149 17.66 -10.23 4.20
C GLU A 149 17.04 -9.23 5.19
N VAL A 150 17.50 -7.98 5.18
CA VAL A 150 16.98 -6.94 6.08
C VAL A 150 15.53 -6.58 5.76
N LEU A 151 15.19 -6.43 4.48
CA LEU A 151 13.85 -6.02 4.07
C LEU A 151 12.79 -7.12 4.20
N ALA A 152 13.19 -8.40 4.18
CA ALA A 152 12.28 -9.54 4.29
C ALA A 152 11.39 -9.52 5.54
N ALA A 153 11.84 -8.84 6.62
CA ALA A 153 11.06 -8.66 7.83
C ALA A 153 9.84 -7.74 7.65
N ALA A 154 9.90 -6.78 6.72
CA ALA A 154 8.90 -5.71 6.58
C ALA A 154 8.22 -5.67 5.21
N ILE A 155 8.85 -6.21 4.16
CA ILE A 155 8.37 -6.14 2.78
C ILE A 155 8.37 -7.56 2.18
N PRO A 156 7.30 -7.97 1.46
CA PRO A 156 7.29 -9.25 0.74
C PRO A 156 8.40 -9.32 -0.31
N GLU A 157 8.95 -10.52 -0.50
CA GLU A 157 10.09 -10.75 -1.38
C GLU A 157 9.88 -10.21 -2.81
N SER A 158 8.72 -10.47 -3.41
CA SER A 158 8.41 -9.99 -4.77
C SER A 158 8.42 -8.46 -4.90
N VAL A 159 8.15 -7.74 -3.81
CA VAL A 159 8.20 -6.27 -3.76
C VAL A 159 9.62 -5.79 -3.47
N VAL A 160 10.40 -6.52 -2.66
CA VAL A 160 11.83 -6.24 -2.50
C VAL A 160 12.57 -6.38 -3.83
N ASN A 161 12.28 -7.43 -4.59
CA ASN A 161 12.84 -7.64 -5.94
C ASN A 161 12.54 -6.43 -6.83
N TRP A 162 11.28 -6.01 -6.86
CA TRP A 162 10.87 -4.83 -7.62
C TRP A 162 11.62 -3.56 -7.19
N LEU A 163 11.78 -3.34 -5.88
CA LEU A 163 12.48 -2.16 -5.35
C LEU A 163 13.96 -2.10 -5.77
N ILE A 164 14.63 -3.25 -5.83
CA ILE A 164 16.02 -3.37 -6.27
C ILE A 164 16.11 -3.20 -7.80
N GLU A 165 15.30 -3.94 -8.56
CA GLU A 165 15.32 -3.93 -10.03
C GLU A 165 15.01 -2.57 -10.65
N GLN A 166 14.23 -1.73 -9.95
CA GLN A 166 13.85 -0.39 -10.41
C GLN A 166 14.69 0.74 -9.80
N ASP A 167 15.82 0.42 -9.15
CA ASP A 167 16.68 1.36 -8.41
C ASP A 167 15.87 2.25 -7.43
N ALA A 168 14.77 1.72 -6.92
CA ALA A 168 13.75 2.50 -6.25
C ALA A 168 14.17 2.91 -4.83
N ILE A 169 15.06 2.13 -4.21
CA ILE A 169 15.68 2.43 -2.92
C ILE A 169 16.62 3.62 -3.05
N PHE A 170 17.49 3.61 -4.07
CA PHE A 170 18.37 4.73 -4.36
C PHE A 170 17.58 5.99 -4.70
N ARG A 171 16.55 5.87 -5.55
CA ARG A 171 15.69 7.00 -5.90
C ARG A 171 14.97 7.61 -4.69
N LEU A 172 14.57 6.80 -3.71
CA LEU A 172 14.00 7.33 -2.46
C LEU A 172 15.01 8.23 -1.72
N SER A 173 16.30 7.87 -1.70
CA SER A 173 17.32 8.65 -0.99
C SER A 173 17.53 10.03 -1.62
N THR A 174 17.48 10.14 -2.96
CA THR A 174 17.64 11.43 -3.64
C THR A 174 16.52 12.42 -3.32
N MET A 175 15.32 11.94 -2.99
CA MET A 175 14.17 12.79 -2.63
C MET A 175 14.23 13.34 -1.21
N VAL A 176 14.95 12.67 -0.29
CA VAL A 176 15.05 13.06 1.12
C VAL A 176 16.28 13.91 1.36
N SER A 177 17.37 13.66 0.63
CA SER A 177 18.64 14.35 0.79
C SER A 177 18.68 15.78 0.23
N GLY A 178 17.59 16.29 -0.35
CA GLY A 178 17.55 17.65 -0.90
C GLY A 178 18.54 17.87 -2.04
N VAL A 179 18.90 16.81 -2.79
CA VAL A 179 19.74 16.97 -3.98
C VAL A 179 18.86 17.52 -5.10
N ASN A 180 18.73 18.86 -5.12
CA ASN A 180 18.34 19.59 -6.31
C ASN A 180 19.43 19.35 -7.37
N VAL A 181 19.23 18.36 -8.22
CA VAL A 181 19.88 18.35 -9.53
C VAL A 181 19.20 19.42 -10.36
N GLY A 182 19.85 20.59 -10.41
CA GLY A 182 19.55 21.64 -11.38
C GLY A 182 20.03 21.29 -12.78
#